data_AF-A0A6L8QB22-F1
#
_entry.id   AF-A0A6L8QB22-F1
#
_cell.length_a   1.000
_cell.length_b   1.000
_cell.length_c   1.000
_cell.angle_alpha   90.00
_cell.angle_beta   90.00
_cell.angle_gamma   90.00
#
_symmetry.space_group_name_H-M   'P 1'
#
loop_
_entity.id
_entity.type
_entity.pdbx_description
1 polymer ?
#
loop_
_entity_poly.entity_id
_entity_poly.type
_entity_poly.pdbx_seq_one_letter_code
_entity_poly.pdbx_strand_id
1 'polypeptide(L)' 'MSQKIDSESQAQSIQWTRKVLFGLGSVFVIVGIIRQWPILGKTYMEFIEGKGYLSLMLGLIMIVLGFSVPLLLGEEEDS' A
#
# COMPACT_ATOMS: atom_id res chain seq x y z
N MET A 1 -18.40 -29.50 -1.62
CA MET A 1 -17.52 -29.22 -0.45
C MET A 1 -16.18 -28.59 -0.84
N SER A 2 -15.50 -29.03 -1.90
CA SER A 2 -14.19 -28.47 -2.30
C SER A 2 -14.19 -26.98 -2.67
N GLN A 3 -15.26 -26.48 -3.28
CA GLN A 3 -15.34 -25.10 -3.80
C GLN A 3 -15.51 -24.03 -2.70
N LYS A 4 -16.04 -24.41 -1.53
CA LYS A 4 -16.25 -23.51 -0.39
C LYS A 4 -14.98 -23.29 0.44
N ILE A 5 -14.13 -24.32 0.52
CA ILE A 5 -12.84 -24.27 1.21
C ILE A 5 -11.85 -23.38 0.44
N ASP A 6 -11.91 -23.43 -0.90
CA ASP A 6 -11.06 -22.62 -1.77
C ASP A 6 -11.42 -21.13 -1.69
N SER A 7 -12.72 -20.78 -1.62
CA SER A 7 -13.19 -19.40 -1.46
C SER A 7 -12.88 -18.79 -0.09
N GLU A 8 -13.03 -19.55 1.00
CA GLU A 8 -12.68 -19.08 2.35
C GLU A 8 -11.16 -18.88 2.50
N SER A 9 -10.36 -19.79 1.94
CA SER A 9 -8.90 -19.67 1.84
C SER A 9 -8.49 -18.43 1.03
N GLN A 10 -9.17 -18.17 -0.10
CA GLN A 10 -8.92 -17.00 -0.93
C GLN A 10 -9.22 -15.71 -0.17
N ALA A 11 -10.40 -15.58 0.45
CA ALA A 11 -10.78 -14.41 1.24
C ALA A 11 -9.78 -14.14 2.37
N GLN A 12 -9.33 -15.18 3.09
CA GLN A 12 -8.34 -15.05 4.14
C GLN A 12 -6.97 -14.60 3.60
N SER A 13 -6.55 -15.11 2.44
CA SER A 13 -5.31 -14.72 1.77
C SER A 13 -5.33 -13.26 1.27
N ILE A 14 -6.48 -12.79 0.79
CA ILE A 14 -6.70 -11.42 0.33
C ILE A 14 -6.62 -10.45 1.51
N GLN A 15 -7.30 -10.77 2.62
CA GLN A 15 -7.24 -9.98 3.85
C GLN A 15 -5.82 -9.92 4.43
N TRP A 16 -5.09 -11.04 4.38
CA TRP A 16 -3.70 -11.09 4.82
C TRP A 16 -2.79 -10.25 3.90
N THR A 17 -2.95 -10.36 2.59
CA THR A 17 -2.20 -9.60 1.58
C THR A 17 -2.46 -8.09 1.72
N ARG A 18 -3.71 -7.69 1.95
CA ARG A 18 -4.09 -6.30 2.26
C ARG A 18 -3.39 -5.78 3.50
N LYS A 19 -3.40 -6.54 4.60
CA LYS A 19 -2.71 -6.16 5.85
C LYS A 19 -1.20 -6.01 5.63
N VAL A 20 -0.58 -6.91 4.87
CA VAL A 20 0.85 -6.87 4.55
C VAL A 20 1.16 -5.64 3.70
N LEU A 21 0.38 -5.36 2.64
CA LEU A 21 0.55 -4.19 1.78
C LEU A 21 0.40 -2.87 2.55
N PHE A 22 -0.62 -2.76 3.41
CA PHE A 22 -0.81 -1.58 4.25
C PHE A 22 0.32 -1.40 5.28
N GLY A 23 0.76 -2.49 5.92
CA GLY A 23 1.86 -2.46 6.88
C GLY A 23 3.17 -2.01 6.24
N LEU A 24 3.56 -2.65 5.14
CA LEU A 24 4.77 -2.30 4.37
C LEU A 24 4.68 -0.89 3.78
N GLY A 25 3.53 -0.54 3.19
CA GLY A 25 3.24 0.79 2.66
C GLY A 25 3.44 1.88 3.72
N SER A 26 2.85 1.71 4.90
CA SER A 26 2.96 2.65 6.01
C SER A 26 4.41 2.84 6.46
N VAL A 27 5.18 1.76 6.62
CA VAL A 27 6.60 1.82 6.97
C VAL A 27 7.39 2.60 5.91
N PHE A 28 7.15 2.32 4.63
CA PHE A 28 7.83 3.00 3.52
C PHE A 28 7.50 4.50 3.45
N VAL A 29 6.25 4.88 3.76
CA VAL A 29 5.84 6.29 3.87
C VAL A 29 6.56 6.98 5.03
N ILE A 30 6.58 6.39 6.22
CA ILE A 30 7.24 6.96 7.40
C ILE A 30 8.74 7.16 7.12
N VAL A 31 9.41 6.13 6.61
CA VAL A 31 10.84 6.21 6.24
C VAL A 31 11.07 7.24 5.13
N GLY A 32 10.18 7.29 4.13
CA GLY A 32 10.20 8.27 3.06
C GLY A 32 10.14 9.71 3.59
N ILE A 33 9.20 10.00 4.52
CA ILE A 33 9.07 11.31 5.16
C ILE A 33 10.34 11.67 5.93
N ILE A 34 10.87 10.74 6.74
CA ILE A 34 12.08 10.97 7.53
C ILE A 34 13.30 11.26 6.64
N ARG A 35 13.48 10.52 5.55
CA ARG A 35 14.61 10.72 4.62
C ARG A 35 14.46 11.95 3.74
N GLN A 36 13.22 12.35 3.46
CA GLN A 36 12.91 13.50 2.62
C GLN A 36 12.96 14.82 3.39
N TRP A 37 12.81 14.76 4.72
CA TRP A 37 12.96 15.90 5.62
C TRP A 37 14.34 16.56 5.46
N PRO A 38 14.44 17.90 5.30
CA PRO A 38 13.37 18.90 5.33
C PRO A 38 12.63 19.01 3.99
N ILE A 39 11.30 18.96 4.08
CA ILE A 39 10.38 19.10 2.93
C ILE A 39 9.96 20.57 2.76
N LEU A 40 9.83 21.30 3.87
CA LEU A 40 9.48 22.72 3.92
C LEU A 40 10.69 23.57 3.51
N GLY A 41 10.58 24.26 2.37
CA GLY A 41 11.60 25.15 1.84
C GLY A 41 12.27 24.65 0.55
N LYS A 42 12.01 23.41 0.14
CA LYS A 42 12.46 22.90 -1.17
C LYS A 42 11.47 23.29 -2.27
N THR A 43 12.01 23.68 -3.40
CA THR A 43 11.25 23.75 -4.65
C THR A 43 10.81 22.34 -5.06
N TYR A 44 9.78 22.24 -5.91
CA TYR A 44 9.28 20.95 -6.40
C TYR A 44 10.38 20.07 -7.03
N MET A 45 11.37 20.69 -7.69
CA MET A 45 12.50 19.97 -8.28
C MET A 45 13.43 19.36 -7.23
N GLU A 46 13.81 20.13 -6.21
CA GLU A 46 14.65 19.64 -5.10
C GLU A 46 13.94 18.57 -4.26
N PHE A 47 12.62 18.56 -4.28
CA PHE A 47 11.83 17.48 -3.70
C PHE A 47 11.99 16.19 -4.51
N ILE A 48 11.78 16.20 -5.83
CA ILE A 48 11.89 14.98 -6.64
C ILE A 48 13.31 14.41 -6.63
N GLU A 49 14.33 15.25 -6.59
CA GLU A 49 15.74 14.84 -6.51
C GLU A 49 16.13 14.30 -5.12
N GLY A 50 15.29 14.53 -4.12
CA GLY A 50 15.49 14.03 -2.77
C GLY A 50 15.50 12.50 -2.70
N LYS A 51 16.48 11.95 -1.95
CA LYS A 51 16.65 10.49 -1.75
C LYS A 51 15.42 9.81 -1.11
N GLY A 52 14.52 10.58 -0.50
CA GLY A 52 13.28 10.08 0.11
C GLY A 52 12.09 10.04 -0.84
N TYR A 53 12.13 10.73 -1.99
CA TYR A 53 11.00 10.85 -2.92
C TYR A 53 10.54 9.50 -3.45
N LEU A 54 11.47 8.69 -3.98
CA LEU A 54 11.15 7.35 -4.50
C LEU A 54 10.56 6.45 -3.42
N SER A 55 11.12 6.47 -2.20
CA SER A 55 10.59 5.70 -1.06
C SER A 55 9.18 6.16 -0.70
N LEU A 56 8.94 7.47 -0.67
CA LEU A 56 7.63 8.03 -0.35
C LEU A 56 6.59 7.66 -1.42
N MET A 57 6.95 7.80 -2.70
CA MET A 57 6.07 7.48 -3.82
C MET A 57 5.72 5.99 -3.86
N LEU A 58 6.72 5.13 -3.64
CA LEU A 58 6.52 3.68 -3.61
C LEU A 58 5.66 3.26 -2.41
N GLY A 59 5.82 3.90 -1.26
CA GLY A 59 4.94 3.72 -0.10
C GLY A 59 3.48 4.09 -0.39
N LEU A 60 3.26 5.24 -1.03
CA LEU A 60 1.93 5.68 -1.44
C LEU A 60 1.29 4.73 -2.46
N ILE A 61 2.05 4.27 -3.46
CA ILE A 61 1.56 3.29 -4.45
C ILE A 61 1.19 1.98 -3.76
N MET A 62 2.00 1.47 -2.82
CA MET A 62 1.68 0.25 -2.07
C MET A 62 0.39 0.37 -1.26
N ILE A 63 0.14 1.54 -0.65
CA ILE A 63 -1.10 1.81 0.09
C ILE A 63 -2.31 1.83 -0.88
N VAL A 64 -2.19 2.53 -2.00
CA VAL A 64 -3.26 2.59 -3.02
C VAL A 64 -3.56 1.20 -3.56
N LEU A 65 -2.53 0.40 -3.88
CA LEU A 65 -2.70 -0.99 -4.29
C LEU A 65 -3.37 -1.83 -3.20
N GLY A 66 -2.97 -1.67 -1.93
CA GLY A 66 -3.62 -2.34 -0.79
C GLY A 66 -5.11 -2.00 -0.65
N PHE A 67 -5.54 -0.80 -1.07
CA PHE A 67 -6.94 -0.43 -1.14
C PHE A 67 -7.64 -0.95 -2.40
N SER A 68 -6.94 -0.97 -3.53
CA SER A 68 -7.48 -1.43 -4.82
C SER A 68 -7.64 -2.95 -4.91
N VAL A 69 -6.83 -3.75 -4.20
CA VAL A 69 -6.93 -5.22 -4.22
C VAL A 69 -8.33 -5.75 -3.87
N PRO A 70 -8.97 -5.36 -2.74
CA PRO A 70 -10.34 -5.78 -2.45
C PRO A 70 -11.38 -5.21 -3.43
N LEU A 71 -11.14 -4.01 -3.99
CA LEU A 71 -12.00 -3.40 -5.00
C LEU A 71 -11.95 -4.11 -6.37
N LEU A 72 -10.76 -4.57 -6.79
CA LEU A 72 -10.53 -5.24 -8.07
C LEU A 72 -10.97 -6.71 -8.06
N LEU A 73 -10.88 -7.37 -6.90
CA LEU A 73 -11.35 -8.75 -6.77
C LEU A 73 -12.86 -8.88 -6.67
N GLY A 74 -13.60 -7.75 -6.59
CA GLY A 74 -15.05 -7.78 -6.50
C GLY A 74 -15.48 -8.67 -5.34
N GLU A 75 -15.07 -8.32 -4.11
CA GLU A 75 -15.70 -8.88 -2.92
C GLU A 75 -17.14 -8.34 -2.93
N GLU A 76 -18.01 -9.00 -3.70
CA GLU A 76 -19.45 -8.90 -3.58
C GLU A 76 -19.74 -9.19 -2.11
N GLU A 77 -20.21 -8.16 -1.40
CA GLU A 77 -20.78 -8.29 -0.07
C GLU A 77 -21.96 -9.27 -0.14
N ASP A 78 -21.69 -10.57 -0.13
CA ASP A 78 -22.70 -11.56 0.21
C ASP A 78 -22.96 -11.41 1.71
N SER A 79 -24.04 -10.68 1.98
CA SER A 79 -24.64 -10.41 3.28
C SER A 79 -25.00 -11.67 4.07
#